data_AF-A0AA36MJY5-F1
#
_entry.id   AF-A0AA36MJY5-F1
#
_cell.length_a   1.000
_cell.length_b   1.000
_cell.length_c   1.000
_cell.angle_alpha   90.00
_cell.angle_beta   90.00
_cell.angle_gamma   90.00
#
_symmetry.space_group_name_H-M   'P 1'
#
loop_
_entity.id
_entity.type
_entity.pdbx_description
1 polymer ?
#
loop_
_entity_poly.entity_id
_entity_poly.type
_entity_poly.pdbx_seq_one_letter_code
_entity_poly.pdbx_strand_id
1 'polypeptide(L)'
;MLQTPYYPAFISAAAWSPTRAGVFFLARQDGRLDVWDYFYRMNEVALTQQVSDRALTSLNVQSQGRLAAVGDAGGVITLLQLCDGLVDPGPNEKNMIGWMFDRETKREKSLEQIKKQGGQAKKDDKEGAAGGSIDKTEYQAREKAFFAELNMTGEDLGTTLPAR
;
A
#
# COMPACT_ATOMS: atom_id res chain seq x y z
N MET A 1 3.29 7.86 1.76
CA MET A 1 2.81 6.97 0.69
C MET A 1 1.59 7.64 0.12
N LEU A 2 1.52 7.83 -1.19
CA LEU A 2 0.29 8.32 -1.81
C LEU A 2 -0.74 7.20 -1.73
N GLN A 3 -1.73 7.36 -0.87
CA GLN A 3 -2.77 6.35 -0.67
C GLN A 3 -4.09 7.05 -0.38
N THR A 4 -5.16 6.57 -1.00
CA THR A 4 -6.52 6.96 -0.67
C THR A 4 -7.04 6.08 0.49
N PRO A 5 -7.84 6.64 1.41
CA PRO A 5 -8.45 5.88 2.49
C PRO A 5 -9.44 4.86 1.93
N TYR A 6 -9.79 3.88 2.75
CA TYR A 6 -10.91 2.99 2.44
C TYR A 6 -12.22 3.79 2.41
N TYR A 7 -12.98 3.64 1.34
CA TYR A 7 -14.21 4.41 1.12
C TYR A 7 -15.41 3.74 1.82
N PRO A 8 -16.35 4.52 2.40
CA PRO A 8 -17.53 3.95 3.08
C PRO A 8 -18.57 3.37 2.11
N ALA A 9 -18.48 3.73 0.83
CA ALA A 9 -19.39 3.34 -0.23
C ALA A 9 -18.61 3.12 -1.54
N PHE A 10 -19.18 2.34 -2.45
CA PHE A 10 -18.57 2.12 -3.76
C PHE A 10 -18.47 3.42 -4.56
N ILE A 11 -17.35 3.57 -5.28
CA ILE A 11 -17.12 4.65 -6.24
C ILE A 11 -17.71 4.20 -7.58
N SER A 12 -18.57 5.02 -8.17
CA SER A 12 -19.28 4.73 -9.43
C SER A 12 -18.72 5.49 -10.62
N ALA A 13 -18.20 6.70 -10.41
CA ALA A 13 -17.58 7.51 -11.45
C ALA A 13 -16.46 8.39 -10.87
N ALA A 14 -15.52 8.77 -11.73
CA ALA A 14 -14.42 9.66 -11.36
C ALA A 14 -14.06 10.56 -12.54
N ALA A 15 -13.58 11.76 -12.25
CA ALA A 15 -13.09 12.69 -13.27
C ALA A 15 -11.95 13.55 -12.71
N TRP A 16 -10.94 13.81 -13.55
CA TRP A 16 -9.92 14.81 -13.24
C TRP A 16 -10.45 16.21 -13.50
N SER A 17 -9.96 17.20 -12.74
CA SER A 17 -10.13 18.59 -13.14
C SER A 17 -9.37 18.84 -14.45
N PRO A 18 -10.02 19.41 -15.49
CA PRO A 18 -9.35 19.72 -16.74
C PRO A 18 -8.44 20.97 -16.63
N THR A 19 -8.65 21.80 -15.62
CA THR A 19 -7.93 23.08 -15.44
C THR A 19 -6.88 23.05 -14.35
N ARG A 20 -7.01 22.18 -13.34
CA ARG A 20 -6.11 22.16 -12.18
C ARG A 20 -5.51 20.79 -11.93
N ALA A 21 -4.19 20.70 -12.04
CA ALA A 21 -3.45 19.46 -11.84
C ALA A 21 -3.50 19.03 -10.36
N GLY A 22 -3.77 17.76 -10.10
CA GLY A 22 -3.86 17.25 -8.72
C GLY A 22 -5.25 17.33 -8.09
N VAL A 23 -6.24 17.92 -8.80
CA VAL A 23 -7.64 17.91 -8.39
C VAL A 23 -8.41 16.84 -9.16
N PHE A 24 -9.16 16.00 -8.45
CA PHE A 24 -10.08 15.03 -9.05
C PHE A 24 -11.31 14.83 -8.18
N PHE A 25 -12.33 14.27 -8.80
CA PHE A 25 -13.67 14.13 -8.26
C PHE A 25 -14.05 12.65 -8.27
N LEU A 26 -14.71 12.19 -7.21
CA LEU A 26 -15.21 10.83 -7.05
C LEU A 26 -16.70 10.87 -6.71
N ALA A 27 -17.52 10.27 -7.57
CA ALA A 27 -18.93 10.05 -7.33
C ALA A 27 -19.15 8.72 -6.61
N ARG A 28 -19.89 8.75 -5.50
CA ARG A 28 -20.14 7.58 -4.65
C ARG A 28 -21.59 7.12 -4.72
N GLN A 29 -21.80 5.84 -4.45
CA GLN A 29 -23.14 5.23 -4.42
C GLN A 29 -23.99 5.63 -3.21
N ASP A 30 -23.45 6.35 -2.23
CA ASP A 30 -24.22 6.92 -1.12
C ASP A 30 -24.64 8.39 -1.37
N GLY A 31 -24.58 8.85 -2.62
CA GLY A 31 -25.07 10.18 -2.99
C GLY A 31 -24.08 11.32 -2.75
N ARG A 32 -22.84 10.99 -2.38
CA ARG A 32 -21.78 11.96 -2.07
C ARG A 32 -20.77 12.10 -3.20
N LEU A 33 -20.40 13.35 -3.48
CA LEU A 33 -19.29 13.71 -4.36
C LEU A 33 -18.10 14.12 -3.49
N ASP A 34 -17.00 13.40 -3.62
CA ASP A 34 -15.74 13.69 -2.94
C ASP A 34 -14.79 14.40 -3.89
N VAL A 35 -14.21 15.50 -3.44
CA VAL A 35 -13.20 16.29 -4.13
C VAL A 35 -11.85 16.06 -3.46
N TRP A 36 -10.91 15.62 -4.25
CA TRP A 36 -9.51 15.47 -3.88
C TRP A 36 -8.72 16.65 -4.40
N ASP A 37 -7.79 17.14 -3.59
CA ASP A 37 -6.82 18.15 -3.96
C ASP A 37 -5.46 17.75 -3.40
N TYR A 38 -4.63 17.11 -4.22
CA TYR A 38 -3.31 16.65 -3.82
C TYR A 38 -2.31 17.78 -3.57
N PHE A 39 -2.59 19.00 -4.02
CA PHE A 39 -1.77 20.15 -3.69
C PHE A 39 -2.03 20.61 -2.26
N TYR A 40 -3.26 20.45 -1.78
CA TYR A 40 -3.66 20.80 -0.42
C TYR A 40 -3.48 19.66 0.58
N ARG A 41 -4.11 18.50 0.33
CA ARG A 41 -4.08 17.32 1.22
C ARG A 41 -3.95 16.03 0.43
N MET A 42 -2.88 15.27 0.71
CA MET A 42 -2.54 14.07 -0.07
C MET A 42 -3.23 12.79 0.42
N ASN A 43 -3.57 12.70 1.71
CA ASN A 43 -4.00 11.45 2.34
C ASN A 43 -5.49 11.42 2.73
N GLU A 44 -6.19 12.53 2.50
CA GLU A 44 -7.59 12.68 2.87
C GLU A 44 -8.34 13.52 1.84
N VAL A 45 -9.65 13.30 1.78
CA VAL A 45 -10.56 14.06 0.91
C VAL A 45 -10.53 15.53 1.32
N ALA A 46 -10.42 16.43 0.35
CA ALA A 46 -10.40 17.86 0.61
C ALA A 46 -11.80 18.42 0.92
N LEU A 47 -12.82 17.91 0.21
CA LEU A 47 -14.22 18.29 0.39
C LEU A 47 -15.15 17.11 0.07
N THR A 48 -16.15 16.87 0.91
CA THR A 48 -17.25 15.94 0.64
C THR A 48 -18.56 16.72 0.57
N GLN A 49 -19.30 16.60 -0.53
CA GLN A 49 -20.62 17.22 -0.72
C GLN A 49 -21.68 16.16 -0.97
N GLN A 50 -22.79 16.19 -0.22
CA GLN A 50 -23.97 15.39 -0.55
C GLN A 50 -24.72 16.05 -1.70
N VAL A 51 -24.91 15.32 -2.79
CA VAL A 51 -25.55 15.81 -4.02
C VAL A 51 -26.95 15.23 -4.19
N SER A 52 -27.15 13.96 -3.81
CA SER A 52 -28.43 13.27 -3.86
C SER A 52 -28.56 12.34 -2.65
N ASP A 53 -29.78 11.91 -2.34
CA ASP A 53 -30.05 10.82 -1.39
C ASP A 53 -29.99 9.45 -2.08
N ARG A 54 -29.76 9.43 -3.40
CA ARG A 54 -29.64 8.24 -4.24
C ARG A 54 -28.19 8.04 -4.69
N ALA A 55 -27.89 6.84 -5.14
CA ALA A 55 -26.57 6.51 -5.68
C ALA A 55 -26.22 7.39 -6.88
N LEU A 56 -25.04 8.04 -6.84
CA LEU A 56 -24.51 8.71 -8.01
C LEU A 56 -24.02 7.67 -9.01
N THR A 57 -24.22 7.90 -10.30
CA THR A 57 -23.94 6.94 -11.38
C THR A 57 -23.05 7.50 -12.47
N SER A 58 -23.03 8.82 -12.67
CA SER A 58 -22.21 9.48 -13.69
C SER A 58 -21.69 10.82 -13.21
N LEU A 59 -20.56 11.24 -13.79
CA LEU A 59 -19.86 12.47 -13.46
C LEU A 59 -19.15 13.00 -14.72
N ASN A 60 -19.28 14.29 -14.99
CA ASN A 60 -18.53 14.98 -16.04
C ASN A 60 -18.17 16.39 -15.59
N VAL A 61 -16.97 16.86 -15.92
CA VAL A 61 -16.50 18.20 -15.60
C VAL A 61 -16.35 18.98 -16.91
N GLN A 62 -16.94 20.18 -16.94
CA GLN A 62 -16.84 21.08 -18.08
C GLN A 62 -15.37 21.37 -18.42
N SER A 63 -15.04 21.54 -19.70
CA SER A 63 -13.66 21.82 -20.16
C SER A 63 -13.01 23.04 -19.48
N GLN A 64 -13.78 24.06 -19.11
CA GLN A 64 -13.32 25.23 -18.37
C GLN A 64 -13.20 25.00 -16.85
N GLY A 65 -13.53 23.80 -16.35
CA GLY A 65 -13.46 23.41 -14.95
C GLY A 65 -14.53 24.03 -14.04
N ARG A 66 -15.30 25.01 -14.50
CA ARG A 66 -16.24 25.78 -13.65
C ARG A 66 -17.50 25.01 -13.27
N LEU A 67 -17.95 24.07 -14.11
CA LEU A 67 -19.17 23.30 -13.87
C LEU A 67 -18.86 21.81 -13.80
N ALA A 68 -19.54 21.10 -12.90
CA ALA A 68 -19.56 19.64 -12.84
C ALA A 68 -20.99 19.13 -12.89
N ALA A 69 -21.28 18.20 -13.80
CA ALA A 69 -22.57 17.53 -13.90
C ALA A 69 -22.46 16.15 -13.23
N VAL A 70 -23.42 15.85 -12.35
CA VAL A 70 -23.51 14.58 -11.63
C VAL A 70 -24.88 13.96 -11.88
N GLY A 71 -24.91 12.73 -12.37
CA GLY A 71 -26.15 11.97 -12.54
C GLY A 71 -26.37 10.99 -11.39
N ASP A 72 -27.62 10.81 -10.98
CA ASP A 72 -28.01 9.83 -9.97
C ASP A 72 -28.81 8.64 -10.55
N ALA A 73 -29.04 7.62 -9.73
CA ALA A 73 -29.82 6.43 -10.08
C ALA A 73 -31.31 6.73 -10.32
N GLY A 74 -31.78 7.92 -9.96
CA GLY A 74 -33.12 8.41 -10.26
C GLY A 74 -33.29 8.96 -11.66
N GLY A 75 -32.21 9.06 -12.45
CA GLY A 75 -32.21 9.74 -13.74
C GLY A 75 -32.17 11.27 -13.61
N VAL A 76 -31.89 11.80 -12.41
CA VAL A 76 -31.74 13.25 -12.20
C VAL A 76 -30.28 13.63 -12.44
N ILE A 77 -30.07 14.73 -13.15
CA ILE A 77 -28.74 15.33 -13.34
C ILE A 77 -28.70 16.64 -12.56
N THR A 78 -27.74 16.74 -11.65
CA THR A 78 -27.46 17.94 -10.87
C THR A 78 -26.22 18.62 -11.45
N LEU A 79 -26.35 19.91 -11.77
CA LEU A 79 -25.24 20.74 -12.22
C LEU A 79 -24.71 21.55 -11.02
N LEU A 80 -23.41 21.38 -10.73
CA LEU A 80 -22.71 22.03 -9.64
C LEU A 80 -21.77 23.11 -10.19
N GLN A 81 -21.81 24.29 -9.59
CA GLN A 81 -20.81 25.33 -9.82
C GLN A 81 -19.64 25.13 -8.86
N LEU A 82 -18.45 24.96 -9.43
CA LEU A 82 -17.21 24.81 -8.66
C LEU A 82 -16.68 26.19 -8.27
N CYS A 83 -16.09 26.28 -7.07
CA CYS A 83 -15.45 27.49 -6.58
C CYS A 83 -14.09 27.71 -7.25
N ASP A 84 -13.64 28.97 -7.30
CA ASP A 84 -12.39 29.34 -7.98
C ASP A 84 -11.19 28.56 -7.46
N GLY A 85 -11.14 28.22 -6.17
CA GLY A 85 -10.06 27.39 -5.60
C GLY A 85 -9.95 25.97 -6.20
N LEU A 86 -11.03 25.41 -6.76
CA LEU A 86 -11.00 24.11 -7.44
C LEU A 86 -10.75 24.22 -8.95
N VAL A 87 -10.82 25.44 -9.49
CA VAL A 87 -10.77 25.72 -10.93
C VAL A 87 -9.43 26.34 -11.31
N ASP A 88 -9.01 27.36 -10.58
CA ASP A 88 -7.86 28.19 -10.91
C ASP A 88 -6.57 27.56 -10.36
N PRO A 89 -5.62 27.18 -11.23
CA PRO A 89 -4.39 26.55 -10.79
C PRO A 89 -3.48 27.53 -10.06
N GLY A 90 -2.84 27.04 -8.99
CA GLY A 90 -1.79 27.76 -8.30
C GLY A 90 -0.52 27.90 -9.14
N PRO A 91 0.36 28.86 -8.80
CA PRO A 91 1.61 29.05 -9.51
C PRO A 91 2.48 27.79 -9.42
N ASN A 92 2.94 27.32 -10.58
CA ASN A 92 3.80 26.13 -10.72
C ASN A 92 3.20 24.80 -10.19
N GLU A 93 1.88 24.75 -9.92
CA GLU A 93 1.21 23.60 -9.32
C GLU A 93 1.40 22.32 -10.14
N LYS A 94 1.24 22.41 -11.47
CA LYS A 94 1.41 21.26 -12.39
C LYS A 94 2.78 20.59 -12.25
N ASN A 95 3.84 21.38 -12.14
CA ASN A 95 5.19 20.85 -12.02
C ASN A 95 5.41 20.22 -10.63
N MET A 96 4.88 20.85 -9.58
CA MET A 96 4.98 20.31 -8.21
C MET A 96 4.26 18.96 -8.08
N ILE A 97 3.06 18.84 -8.64
CA ILE A 97 2.31 17.58 -8.68
C ILE A 97 3.05 16.52 -9.50
N GLY A 98 3.62 16.90 -10.66
CA GLY A 98 4.46 16.00 -11.46
C GLY A 98 5.65 15.44 -10.65
N TRP A 99 6.40 16.32 -9.98
CA TRP A 99 7.54 15.91 -9.14
C TRP A 99 7.12 15.01 -7.97
N MET A 100 5.94 15.28 -7.40
CA MET A 100 5.38 14.46 -6.33
C MET A 100 5.09 13.04 -6.83
N PHE A 101 4.44 12.88 -8.00
CA PHE A 101 4.19 11.57 -8.59
C PHE A 101 5.47 10.84 -9.00
N ASP A 102 6.46 11.55 -9.56
CA ASP A 102 7.77 10.98 -9.88
C ASP A 102 8.47 10.43 -8.63
N ARG A 103 8.41 11.18 -7.53
CA ARG A 103 8.97 10.75 -6.24
C ARG A 103 8.28 9.49 -5.72
N GLU A 104 6.95 9.41 -5.77
CA GLU A 104 6.24 8.22 -5.29
C GLU A 104 6.52 7.01 -6.20
N THR A 105 6.58 7.21 -7.52
CA THR A 105 6.95 6.15 -8.48
C THR A 105 8.35 5.59 -8.20
N LYS A 106 9.33 6.45 -7.92
CA LYS A 106 10.68 6.01 -7.55
C LYS A 106 10.67 5.24 -6.22
N ARG A 107 9.92 5.72 -5.24
CA ARG A 107 9.78 5.09 -3.93
C ARG A 107 9.20 3.68 -4.05
N GLU A 108 8.15 3.50 -4.83
CA GLU A 108 7.53 2.19 -5.07
C GLU A 108 8.50 1.22 -5.73
N LYS A 109 9.25 1.66 -6.75
CA LYS A 109 10.29 0.84 -7.40
C LYS A 109 11.37 0.40 -6.41
N SER A 110 11.87 1.31 -5.57
CA SER A 110 12.87 0.98 -4.55
C SER A 110 12.33 -0.03 -3.53
N LEU A 111 11.07 0.12 -3.08
CA LEU A 111 10.45 -0.82 -2.16
C LEU A 111 10.25 -2.21 -2.79
N GLU A 112 9.90 -2.26 -4.07
CA GLU A 112 9.77 -3.54 -4.81
C GLU A 112 11.13 -4.25 -4.89
N GLN A 113 12.22 -3.53 -5.16
CA GLN A 113 13.58 -4.08 -5.18
C GLN A 113 13.99 -4.64 -3.80
N ILE A 114 13.74 -3.89 -2.73
CA ILE A 114 14.02 -4.33 -1.35
C ILE A 114 13.23 -5.61 -1.03
N LYS A 115 11.96 -5.70 -1.41
CA LYS A 115 11.14 -6.91 -1.22
C LYS A 115 11.70 -8.12 -1.97
N LYS A 116 12.17 -7.93 -3.21
CA LYS A 116 12.79 -9.00 -4.02
C LYS A 116 14.09 -9.51 -3.38
N GLN A 117 14.98 -8.59 -3.00
CA GLN A 117 16.26 -8.94 -2.37
C GLN A 117 16.07 -9.58 -0.99
N GLY A 118 15.15 -9.08 -0.17
CA GLY A 118 14.83 -9.70 1.13
C GLY A 118 14.17 -11.08 1.01
N GLY A 119 13.46 -11.35 -0.09
CA GLY A 119 12.95 -12.68 -0.42
C GLY A 119 14.03 -13.65 -0.91
N GLN A 120 15.03 -13.15 -1.64
CA GLN A 120 16.21 -13.92 -2.05
C GLN A 120 17.12 -14.24 -0.86
N ALA A 121 17.45 -13.27 -0.01
CA ALA A 121 18.22 -13.50 1.21
C ALA A 121 17.58 -14.57 2.12
N LYS A 122 16.24 -14.57 2.25
CA LYS A 122 15.51 -15.61 3.00
C LYS A 122 15.50 -16.99 2.33
N LYS A 123 15.65 -17.06 1.00
CA LYS A 123 15.82 -18.33 0.28
C LYS A 123 17.24 -18.84 0.42
N ASP A 124 18.22 -17.96 0.26
CA ASP A 124 19.63 -18.28 0.41
C ASP A 124 19.95 -18.71 1.86
N ASP A 125 19.34 -18.08 2.88
CA ASP A 125 19.42 -18.53 4.28
C ASP A 125 18.74 -19.90 4.51
N LYS A 126 17.62 -20.18 3.84
CA LYS A 126 16.93 -21.49 3.94
C LYS A 126 17.69 -22.60 3.22
N GLU A 127 18.30 -22.32 2.08
CA GLU A 127 19.16 -23.27 1.35
C GLU A 127 20.49 -23.48 2.08
N GLY A 128 21.06 -22.44 2.70
CA GLY A 128 22.22 -22.53 3.59
C GLY A 128 21.96 -23.34 4.88
N ALA A 129 20.76 -23.22 5.46
CA ALA A 129 20.35 -24.03 6.61
C ALA A 129 19.99 -25.49 6.25
N ALA A 130 19.61 -25.76 4.99
CA ALA A 130 19.35 -27.11 4.49
C ALA A 130 20.63 -27.84 4.02
N GLY A 131 21.76 -27.14 3.90
CA GLY A 131 23.05 -27.68 3.43
C GLY A 131 23.84 -28.49 4.45
N GLY A 132 23.29 -28.83 5.62
CA GLY A 132 23.98 -29.56 6.67
C GLY A 132 23.15 -30.69 7.25
N SER A 133 22.90 -31.75 6.49
CA SER A 133 22.53 -33.03 7.11
C SER A 133 23.77 -33.59 7.80
N ILE A 134 23.96 -33.29 9.08
CA ILE A 134 24.96 -33.97 9.91
C ILE A 134 24.55 -35.44 9.96
N ASP A 135 25.35 -36.33 9.36
CA ASP A 135 25.14 -37.77 9.47
C ASP A 135 25.26 -38.15 10.96
N LYS A 136 24.12 -38.49 11.55
CA LYS A 136 23.97 -38.77 12.98
C LYS A 136 24.90 -39.91 13.42
N THR A 137 25.20 -40.83 12.51
CA THR A 137 26.06 -41.99 12.74
C THR A 137 27.53 -41.58 12.86
N GLU A 138 27.99 -40.67 12.00
CA GLU A 138 29.36 -40.15 12.01
C GLU A 138 29.62 -39.24 13.22
N TYR A 139 28.64 -38.42 13.58
CA TYR A 139 28.71 -37.57 14.77
C TYR A 139 28.84 -38.39 16.06
N GLN A 140 28.03 -39.43 16.21
CA GLN A 140 28.09 -40.33 17.37
C GLN A 140 29.40 -41.13 17.45
N ALA A 141 29.96 -41.51 16.30
CA ALA A 141 31.26 -42.18 16.25
C ALA A 141 32.40 -41.26 16.71
N ARG A 142 32.39 -40.00 16.25
CA ARG A 142 33.35 -38.98 16.70
C ARG A 142 33.22 -38.65 18.17
N GLU A 143 31.99 -38.52 18.67
CA GLU A 143 31.71 -38.27 20.08
C GLU A 143 32.25 -39.42 20.96
N LYS A 144 31.95 -40.67 20.61
CA LYS A 144 32.48 -41.83 21.33
C LYS A 144 34.01 -41.93 21.29
N ALA A 145 34.62 -41.63 20.15
CA ALA A 145 36.08 -41.64 20.02
C ALA A 145 36.73 -40.57 20.91
N PHE A 146 36.15 -39.36 20.95
CA PHE A 146 36.61 -38.27 21.80
C PHE A 146 36.53 -38.62 23.29
N PHE A 147 35.41 -39.18 23.75
CA PHE A 147 35.26 -39.58 25.16
C PHE A 147 36.16 -40.77 25.54
N ALA A 148 36.45 -41.67 24.60
CA ALA A 148 37.40 -42.75 24.80
C ALA A 148 38.84 -42.25 24.94
N GLU A 149 39.23 -41.23 24.15
CA GLU A 149 40.55 -40.60 24.23
C GLU A 149 40.77 -39.85 25.55
N LEU A 150 39.69 -39.33 26.13
CA LEU A 150 39.69 -38.66 27.44
C LEU A 150 39.59 -39.62 28.64
N ASN A 151 39.59 -40.95 28.45
CA ASN A 151 39.44 -41.96 29.51
C ASN A 151 38.21 -41.76 30.42
N MET A 152 37.13 -41.14 29.90
CA MET A 152 35.88 -40.98 30.66
C MET A 152 35.04 -42.25 30.54
N THR A 153 34.77 -42.92 31.66
CA THR A 153 33.92 -44.12 31.70
C THR A 153 32.62 -43.84 32.46
N GLY A 154 31.49 -44.20 31.82
CA GLY A 154 30.19 -44.57 32.40
C GLY A 154 29.48 -43.60 33.36
N GLU A 155 30.12 -43.18 34.44
CA GLU A 155 29.52 -42.40 35.52
C GLU A 155 29.59 -40.89 35.29
N ASP A 156 30.57 -40.41 34.50
CA ASP A 156 30.75 -38.97 34.20
C ASP A 156 29.95 -38.48 32.97
N LEU A 157 29.18 -39.35 32.29
CA LEU A 157 28.41 -38.99 31.09
C LEU A 157 27.04 -38.34 31.39
N GLY A 158 26.74 -38.01 32.64
CA GLY A 158 25.54 -37.24 33.01
C GLY A 158 24.19 -37.81 32.54
N THR A 159 24.12 -39.13 32.27
CA THR A 159 22.92 -39.79 31.75
C THR A 159 22.13 -40.57 32.79
N THR A 160 22.54 -40.57 34.05
CA THR A 160 21.75 -41.12 35.15
C THR A 160 20.94 -39.99 35.81
N LEU A 161 19.65 -39.91 35.45
CA LEU A 161 18.69 -39.22 36.30
C LEU A 161 18.63 -39.94 37.66
N PRO A 162 18.75 -39.24 38.80
CA PRO A 162 18.65 -39.89 40.09
C PRO A 162 17.26 -40.51 40.24
N ALA A 163 17.24 -41.80 40.63
CA ALA A 163 16.01 -42.46 41.04
C ALA A 163 15.44 -41.75 42.28
N ARG A 164 14.12 -41.54 42.26
CA ARG A 164 13.28 -40.83 43.24
C ARG A 164 13.74 -40.89 44.70
#